data_AF-A0A933BBL6-F1
#
_entry.id   AF-A0A933BBL6-F1
#
_cell.length_a   1.000
_cell.length_b   1.000
_cell.length_c   1.000
_cell.angle_alpha   90.00
_cell.angle_beta   90.00
_cell.angle_gamma   90.00
#
_symmetry.space_group_name_H-M   'P 1'
#
loop_
_entity.id
_entity.type
_entity.pdbx_description
1 polymer ?
#
loop_
_entity_poly.entity_id
_entity_poly.type
_entity_poly.pdbx_seq_one_letter_code
_entity_poly.pdbx_strand_id
1 'polypeptide(L)'
;MPWAQFVFRSLGLTALLVVSLRQLNRGFTRSDRQIRVTRSMIFYVLVSAVSAAFSIHRGKSLEAMLNLLAITGLFLAAAMLVRGSRMLRGFALVEVLAAIPVAAYGILQHFRPELLPAANSYPGRALGPFGQPNRLGGYLAAAIPVALALSFVIHDRALKGALLLAVFGLMFCLVATYSRGAWIGLAAGLLVLAAALFRWPELQPRPAHLWTSLACVALPALLLLPSIIARIEAKPSSKAEWRLPIDPEREGSGAMRLVIWKESIAAGLNRPAVGSGIGAFREAYDRYKG
;
A
#
# COMPACT_ATOMS: atom_id res chain seq x y z
N MET A 1 -4.15 -15.82 -4.13
CA MET A 1 -4.97 -16.76 -4.92
C MET A 1 -4.63 -16.61 -6.40
N PRO A 2 -4.36 -17.70 -7.13
CA PRO A 2 -3.92 -17.65 -8.53
C PRO A 2 -4.88 -16.91 -9.48
N TRP A 3 -6.19 -17.06 -9.28
CA TRP A 3 -7.21 -16.41 -10.11
C TRP A 3 -7.17 -14.88 -10.01
N ALA A 4 -6.93 -14.32 -8.82
CA ALA A 4 -6.88 -12.86 -8.63
C ALA A 4 -5.68 -12.24 -9.35
N GLN A 5 -4.54 -12.94 -9.33
CA GLN A 5 -3.35 -12.53 -10.09
C GLN A 5 -3.59 -12.62 -11.60
N PHE A 6 -4.28 -13.66 -12.06
CA PHE A 6 -4.67 -13.79 -13.46
C PHE A 6 -5.57 -12.63 -13.91
N VAL A 7 -6.66 -12.35 -13.17
CA VAL A 7 -7.57 -11.23 -13.48
C VAL A 7 -6.83 -9.90 -13.50
N PHE A 8 -5.99 -9.64 -12.49
CA PHE A 8 -5.17 -8.43 -12.40
C PHE A 8 -4.27 -8.25 -13.62
N ARG A 9 -3.53 -9.30 -14.00
CA ARG A 9 -2.63 -9.28 -15.16
C ARG A 9 -3.41 -9.07 -16.46
N SER A 10 -4.51 -9.79 -16.65
CA SER A 10 -5.35 -9.68 -17.84
C SER A 10 -5.92 -8.27 -18.01
N LEU A 11 -6.43 -7.67 -16.93
CA LEU A 11 -6.92 -6.29 -16.96
C LEU A 11 -5.81 -5.30 -17.29
N GLY A 12 -4.67 -5.39 -16.61
CA GLY A 12 -3.57 -4.45 -16.80
C GLY A 12 -2.90 -4.54 -18.17
N LEU A 13 -2.73 -5.76 -18.70
CA LEU A 13 -2.18 -5.97 -20.05
C LEU A 13 -3.15 -5.52 -21.14
N THR A 14 -4.46 -5.76 -20.96
CA THR A 14 -5.49 -5.25 -21.87
C THR A 14 -5.51 -3.72 -21.85
N ALA A 15 -5.43 -3.11 -20.67
CA ALA A 15 -5.33 -1.67 -20.52
C ALA A 15 -4.10 -1.10 -21.24
N LEU A 16 -2.94 -1.75 -21.10
CA LEU A 16 -1.71 -1.35 -21.78
C LEU A 16 -1.84 -1.43 -23.30
N LEU A 17 -2.43 -2.51 -23.82
CA LEU A 17 -2.67 -2.70 -25.26
C LEU A 17 -3.58 -1.60 -25.81
N VAL A 18 -4.73 -1.37 -25.16
CA VAL A 18 -5.71 -0.35 -25.57
C VAL A 18 -5.09 1.05 -25.54
N VAL A 19 -4.31 1.36 -24.50
CA VAL A 19 -3.58 2.63 -24.38
C VAL A 19 -2.57 2.80 -25.51
N SER A 20 -1.84 1.75 -25.85
CA SER A 20 -0.83 1.77 -26.91
C SER A 20 -1.46 1.99 -28.29
N LEU A 21 -2.54 1.26 -28.61
CA LEU A 21 -3.29 1.43 -29.85
C LEU A 21 -3.91 2.83 -29.98
N ARG A 22 -4.45 3.37 -28.89
CA ARG A 22 -5.00 4.74 -28.87
C ARG A 22 -3.93 5.81 -29.09
N GLN A 23 -2.70 5.58 -28.62
CA GLN A 23 -1.58 6.51 -28.84
C GLN A 23 -1.09 6.52 -30.28
N LEU A 24 -1.10 5.38 -30.97
CA LEU A 24 -0.76 5.30 -32.39
C LEU A 24 -1.77 6.05 -33.26
N ASN A 25 -3.07 5.98 -32.92
CA ASN A 25 -4.14 6.57 -33.73
C ASN A 25 -4.45 8.03 -33.44
N ARG A 26 -4.03 8.57 -32.29
CA ARG A 26 -4.28 9.97 -31.91
C ARG A 26 -2.97 10.60 -31.49
N GLY A 27 -2.40 11.43 -32.36
CA GLY A 27 -1.30 12.35 -31.99
C GLY A 27 -1.75 13.22 -30.83
N PHE A 28 -1.44 12.82 -29.60
CA PHE A 28 -1.83 13.55 -28.40
C PHE A 28 -0.84 14.67 -28.16
N THR A 29 -1.35 15.89 -28.02
CA THR A 29 -0.61 16.98 -27.35
C THR A 29 -0.53 16.63 -25.86
N ARG A 30 0.60 16.08 -25.43
CA ARG A 30 0.89 15.84 -24.01
C ARG A 30 1.54 17.08 -23.40
N SER A 31 1.25 17.36 -22.14
CA SER A 31 2.06 18.33 -21.41
C SER A 31 3.46 17.77 -21.17
N ASP A 32 4.47 18.64 -21.07
CA ASP A 32 5.86 18.21 -20.86
C ASP A 32 6.01 17.32 -19.62
N ARG A 33 5.22 17.56 -18.59
CA ARG A 33 5.20 16.74 -17.38
C ARG A 33 4.73 15.31 -17.67
N GLN A 34 3.67 15.14 -18.46
CA GLN A 34 3.18 13.82 -18.85
C GLN A 34 4.23 13.07 -19.68
N ILE A 35 4.90 13.75 -20.60
CA ILE A 35 5.98 13.15 -21.40
C ILE A 35 7.12 12.67 -20.51
N ARG A 36 7.57 13.50 -19.56
CA ARG A 36 8.64 13.12 -18.62
C ARG A 36 8.27 11.89 -17.80
N VAL A 37 7.08 11.86 -17.20
CA VAL A 37 6.61 10.73 -16.39
C VAL A 37 6.53 9.45 -17.23
N THR A 38 5.95 9.52 -18.43
CA THR A 38 5.86 8.35 -19.33
C THR A 38 7.25 7.86 -19.75
N ARG A 39 8.20 8.75 -20.06
CA ARG A 39 9.58 8.37 -20.38
C ARG A 39 10.28 7.67 -19.23
N SER A 40 10.15 8.20 -18.00
CA SER A 40 10.72 7.57 -16.80
C SER A 40 10.14 6.18 -16.55
N MET A 41 8.83 5.99 -16.76
CA MET A 41 8.21 4.67 -16.64
C MET A 41 8.71 3.69 -17.70
N ILE A 42 8.80 4.11 -18.97
CA ILE A 42 9.33 3.26 -20.04
C ILE A 42 10.77 2.87 -19.74
N PHE A 43 11.59 3.83 -19.31
CA PHE A 43 12.97 3.56 -18.89
C PHE A 43 13.02 2.53 -17.76
N TYR A 44 12.19 2.68 -16.73
CA TYR A 44 12.12 1.71 -15.63
C TYR A 44 11.69 0.31 -16.09
N VAL A 45 10.71 0.21 -17.00
CA VAL A 45 10.29 -1.07 -17.60
C VAL A 45 11.44 -1.70 -18.41
N LEU A 46 12.17 -0.91 -19.20
CA LEU A 46 13.31 -1.40 -19.99
C LEU A 46 14.45 -1.90 -19.10
N VAL A 47 14.85 -1.14 -18.08
CA VAL A 47 15.89 -1.55 -17.12
C VAL A 47 15.47 -2.82 -16.40
N SER A 48 14.20 -2.90 -15.99
CA SER A 48 13.66 -4.08 -15.35
C SER A 48 13.67 -5.29 -16.30
N ALA A 49 13.39 -5.10 -17.60
CA ALA A 49 13.38 -6.16 -18.61
C ALA A 49 14.80 -6.69 -18.87
N VAL A 50 15.79 -5.79 -18.92
CA VAL A 50 17.21 -6.19 -18.94
C VAL A 50 17.55 -7.01 -17.71
N SER A 51 17.18 -6.55 -16.51
CA SER A 51 17.39 -7.33 -15.27
C SER A 51 16.72 -8.71 -15.34
N ALA A 52 15.49 -8.79 -15.85
CA ALA A 52 14.76 -10.05 -16.03
C ALA A 52 15.47 -11.02 -17.00
N ALA A 53 16.06 -10.52 -18.08
CA ALA A 53 16.78 -11.33 -19.06
C ALA A 53 18.02 -12.02 -18.46
N PHE A 54 18.71 -11.33 -17.54
CA PHE A 54 19.88 -11.86 -16.82
C PHE A 54 19.54 -12.47 -15.44
N SER A 55 18.26 -12.77 -15.20
CA SER A 55 17.79 -13.27 -13.90
C SER A 55 18.35 -14.64 -13.53
N ILE A 56 18.61 -14.84 -12.23
CA ILE A 56 18.92 -16.16 -11.66
C ILE A 56 17.73 -17.12 -11.70
N HIS A 57 16.50 -16.59 -11.78
CA HIS A 57 15.28 -17.38 -11.83
C HIS A 57 14.27 -16.78 -12.82
N ARG A 58 14.38 -17.21 -14.09
CA ARG A 58 13.58 -16.67 -15.21
C ARG A 58 12.06 -16.72 -14.98
N GLY A 59 11.53 -17.78 -14.38
CA GLY A 59 10.09 -17.92 -14.09
C GLY A 59 9.55 -16.79 -13.19
N LYS A 60 10.18 -16.56 -12.02
CA LYS A 60 9.83 -15.47 -11.11
C LYS A 60 9.99 -14.09 -11.73
N SER A 61 11.04 -13.90 -12.53
CA SER A 61 11.23 -12.62 -13.23
C SER A 61 10.21 -12.38 -14.32
N LEU A 62 9.75 -13.41 -15.01
CA LEU A 62 8.64 -13.31 -15.94
C LEU A 62 7.33 -12.93 -15.22
N GLU A 63 7.02 -13.59 -14.10
CA GLU A 63 5.85 -13.23 -13.28
C GLU A 63 5.89 -11.79 -12.79
N ALA A 64 7.06 -11.32 -12.34
CA ALA A 64 7.25 -9.95 -11.89
C ALA A 64 7.19 -8.94 -13.05
N MET A 65 7.69 -9.31 -14.23
CA MET A 65 7.53 -8.54 -15.47
C MET A 65 6.06 -8.36 -15.85
N LEU A 66 5.29 -9.45 -15.84
CA LEU A 66 3.86 -9.40 -16.13
C LEU A 66 3.12 -8.51 -15.13
N ASN A 67 3.48 -8.57 -13.85
CA ASN A 67 2.92 -7.69 -12.84
C ASN A 67 3.31 -6.21 -13.09
N LEU A 68 4.57 -5.93 -13.42
CA LEU A 68 5.05 -4.58 -13.70
C LEU A 68 4.34 -3.97 -14.92
N LEU A 69 4.20 -4.74 -16.00
CA LEU A 69 3.48 -4.32 -17.20
C LEU A 69 2.00 -4.10 -16.91
N ALA A 70 1.37 -4.96 -16.10
CA ALA A 70 -0.02 -4.79 -15.70
C ALA A 70 -0.24 -3.50 -14.88
N ILE A 71 0.62 -3.24 -13.87
CA ILE A 71 0.58 -1.99 -13.08
C ILE A 71 0.78 -0.78 -13.99
N THR A 72 1.76 -0.85 -14.90
CA THR A 72 2.06 0.22 -15.86
C THR A 72 0.86 0.51 -16.77
N GLY A 73 0.22 -0.54 -17.29
CA GLY A 73 -0.99 -0.44 -18.12
C GLY A 73 -2.14 0.21 -17.37
N LEU A 74 -2.42 -0.24 -16.15
CA LEU A 74 -3.46 0.36 -15.31
C LEU A 74 -3.18 1.82 -14.98
N PHE A 75 -1.93 2.15 -14.63
CA PHE A 75 -1.52 3.52 -14.35
C PHE A 75 -1.73 4.43 -15.57
N LEU A 76 -1.26 4.02 -16.74
CA LEU A 76 -1.41 4.81 -17.97
C LEU A 76 -2.88 4.94 -18.37
N ALA A 77 -3.68 3.87 -18.23
CA ALA A 77 -5.11 3.93 -18.48
C ALA A 77 -5.81 4.89 -17.52
N ALA A 78 -5.52 4.84 -16.22
CA ALA A 78 -6.04 5.77 -15.25
C ALA A 78 -5.64 7.22 -15.59
N ALA A 79 -4.36 7.47 -15.92
CA ALA A 79 -3.86 8.78 -16.30
C ALA A 79 -4.51 9.35 -17.58
N MET A 80 -4.99 8.48 -18.48
CA MET A 80 -5.65 8.89 -19.72
C MET A 80 -7.16 9.07 -19.57
N LEU A 81 -7.81 8.17 -18.82
CA LEU A 81 -9.26 8.06 -18.69
C LEU A 81 -9.82 8.94 -17.58
N VAL A 82 -9.11 9.07 -16.46
CA VAL A 82 -9.59 9.87 -15.33
C VAL A 82 -9.34 11.34 -15.61
N ARG A 83 -10.39 12.06 -16.00
CA ARG A 83 -10.33 13.49 -16.30
C ARG A 83 -11.32 14.27 -15.47
N GLY A 84 -10.87 15.41 -14.96
CA GLY A 84 -11.69 16.34 -14.18
C GLY A 84 -11.89 15.92 -12.72
N SER A 85 -12.28 16.92 -11.91
CA SER A 85 -12.46 16.77 -10.47
C SER A 85 -13.59 15.81 -10.09
N ARG A 86 -14.65 15.72 -10.90
CA ARG A 86 -15.80 14.83 -10.65
C ARG A 86 -15.40 13.36 -10.69
N MET A 87 -14.67 12.93 -11.72
CA MET A 87 -14.22 11.53 -11.83
C MET A 87 -13.24 11.19 -10.72
N LEU A 88 -12.27 12.07 -10.43
CA LEU A 88 -11.32 11.87 -9.33
C LEU A 88 -12.02 11.70 -7.97
N ARG A 89 -13.01 12.56 -7.67
CA ARG A 89 -13.82 12.43 -6.46
C ARG A 89 -14.62 11.12 -6.44
N GLY A 90 -15.16 10.69 -7.59
CA GLY A 90 -15.84 9.41 -7.72
C GLY A 90 -14.94 8.22 -7.40
N PHE A 91 -13.74 8.16 -7.99
CA PHE A 91 -12.76 7.11 -7.69
C PHE A 91 -12.33 7.13 -6.22
N ALA A 92 -12.06 8.31 -5.67
CA ALA A 92 -11.71 8.46 -4.26
C ALA A 92 -12.85 7.97 -3.35
N LEU A 93 -14.11 8.28 -3.68
CA LEU A 93 -15.27 7.82 -2.91
C LEU A 93 -15.42 6.30 -2.98
N VAL A 94 -15.28 5.71 -4.18
CA VAL A 94 -15.31 4.25 -4.36
C VAL A 94 -14.21 3.57 -3.56
N GLU A 95 -12.99 4.14 -3.53
CA GLU A 95 -11.88 3.62 -2.73
C GLU A 95 -12.21 3.65 -1.23
N VAL A 96 -12.76 4.74 -0.71
CA VAL A 96 -13.18 4.82 0.69
C VAL A 96 -14.31 3.85 1.00
N LEU A 97 -15.28 3.71 0.09
CA LEU A 97 -16.37 2.73 0.24
C LEU A 97 -15.86 1.29 0.23
N ALA A 98 -14.83 0.99 -0.57
CA ALA A 98 -14.17 -0.31 -0.57
C ALA A 98 -13.36 -0.56 0.72
N ALA A 99 -12.77 0.50 1.30
CA ALA A 99 -12.00 0.41 2.53
C ALA A 99 -12.85 0.09 3.77
N ILE A 100 -14.13 0.48 3.78
CA ILE A 100 -15.05 0.25 4.91
C ILE A 100 -15.22 -1.24 5.24
N PRO A 101 -15.66 -2.14 4.32
CA PRO A 101 -15.81 -3.55 4.62
C PRO A 101 -14.46 -4.23 4.93
N VAL A 102 -13.37 -3.77 4.31
CA VAL A 102 -12.00 -4.23 4.59
C VAL A 102 -11.61 -3.94 6.04
N ALA A 103 -11.86 -2.72 6.51
CA ALA A 103 -11.60 -2.33 7.90
C ALA A 103 -12.56 -3.02 8.87
N ALA A 104 -13.85 -3.11 8.55
CA ALA A 104 -14.82 -3.81 9.39
C ALA A 104 -14.41 -5.28 9.62
N TYR A 105 -13.96 -5.97 8.56
CA TYR A 105 -13.45 -7.32 8.67
C TYR A 105 -12.16 -7.41 9.52
N GLY A 106 -11.23 -6.46 9.36
CA GLY A 106 -10.03 -6.40 10.20
C GLY A 106 -10.33 -6.13 11.68
N ILE A 107 -11.30 -5.26 11.98
CA ILE A 107 -11.78 -5.00 13.34
C ILE A 107 -12.43 -6.25 13.92
N LEU A 108 -13.28 -6.93 13.14
CA LEU A 108 -13.91 -8.16 13.58
C LEU A 108 -12.87 -9.23 13.94
N GLN A 109 -11.83 -9.41 13.13
CA GLN A 109 -10.70 -10.31 13.43
C GLN A 109 -9.95 -9.93 14.72
N HIS A 110 -9.86 -8.64 15.04
CA HIS A 110 -9.20 -8.20 16.27
C HIS A 110 -9.97 -8.63 17.52
N PHE A 111 -11.30 -8.54 17.50
CA PHE A 111 -12.15 -8.93 18.63
C PHE A 111 -12.55 -10.41 18.63
N ARG A 112 -12.47 -11.08 17.48
CA ARG A 112 -12.80 -12.50 17.29
C ARG A 112 -11.59 -13.25 16.71
N PRO A 113 -10.56 -13.52 17.51
CA PRO A 113 -9.32 -14.15 17.04
C PRO A 113 -9.53 -15.53 16.39
N GLU A 114 -10.64 -16.21 16.68
CA GLU A 114 -11.02 -17.48 16.04
C GLU A 114 -11.29 -17.38 14.53
N LEU A 115 -11.51 -16.16 14.01
CA LEU A 115 -11.63 -15.91 12.57
C LEU A 115 -10.26 -15.87 11.87
N LEU A 116 -9.18 -15.83 12.63
CA LEU A 116 -7.83 -15.89 12.08
C LEU A 116 -7.50 -17.34 11.70
N PRO A 117 -6.76 -17.56 10.60
CA PRO A 117 -6.28 -18.90 10.26
C PRO A 117 -5.51 -19.54 11.42
N ALA A 118 -5.73 -20.82 11.70
CA ALA A 118 -5.11 -21.52 12.83
C ALA A 118 -3.56 -21.43 12.84
N ALA A 119 -2.94 -21.35 11.66
CA ALA A 119 -1.49 -21.20 11.49
C ALA A 119 -1.03 -19.74 11.27
N ASN A 120 -1.78 -18.73 11.72
CA ASN A 120 -1.40 -17.33 11.52
C ASN A 120 -0.17 -16.94 12.37
N SER A 121 0.77 -16.21 11.78
CA SER A 121 1.96 -15.72 12.47
C SER A 121 1.74 -14.40 13.23
N TYR A 122 0.49 -14.00 13.46
CA TYR A 122 0.13 -12.62 13.84
C TYR A 122 -1.01 -12.56 14.88
N PRO A 123 -0.89 -13.25 16.02
CA PRO A 123 -2.00 -13.40 16.96
C PRO A 123 -2.50 -12.05 17.50
N GLY A 124 -3.83 -11.90 17.49
CA GLY A 124 -4.54 -10.73 18.00
C GLY A 124 -4.35 -9.43 17.20
N ARG A 125 -3.81 -9.51 15.98
CA ARG A 125 -3.64 -8.37 15.08
C ARG A 125 -4.70 -8.42 13.98
N ALA A 126 -5.20 -7.26 13.57
CA ALA A 126 -6.06 -7.16 12.39
C ALA A 126 -5.26 -7.49 11.12
N LEU A 127 -5.71 -8.49 10.35
CA LEU A 127 -5.11 -8.90 9.08
C LEU A 127 -5.93 -8.43 7.87
N GLY A 128 -7.24 -8.31 8.07
CA GLY A 128 -8.21 -8.07 7.02
C GLY A 128 -8.15 -9.15 5.94
N PRO A 129 -8.62 -8.85 4.72
CA PRO A 129 -8.56 -9.78 3.59
C PRO A 129 -7.13 -9.97 3.05
N PHE A 130 -6.17 -9.17 3.50
CA PHE A 130 -4.78 -9.21 3.03
C PHE A 130 -3.93 -10.30 3.67
N GLY A 131 -4.41 -10.90 4.77
CA GLY A 131 -3.70 -11.97 5.50
C GLY A 131 -2.42 -11.52 6.21
N GLN A 132 -2.09 -10.22 6.18
CA GLN A 132 -0.89 -9.66 6.79
C GLN A 132 -1.17 -8.25 7.34
N PRO A 133 -0.81 -7.95 8.60
CA PRO A 133 -1.20 -6.69 9.24
C PRO A 133 -0.50 -5.48 8.62
N ASN A 134 0.71 -5.64 8.09
CA ASN A 134 1.45 -4.55 7.43
C ASN A 134 0.82 -4.16 6.07
N ARG A 135 0.29 -5.13 5.32
CA ARG A 135 -0.40 -4.85 4.04
C ARG A 135 -1.70 -4.10 4.30
N LEU A 136 -2.48 -4.57 5.27
CA LEU A 136 -3.69 -3.88 5.71
C LEU A 136 -3.38 -2.47 6.24
N GLY A 137 -2.37 -2.33 7.10
CA GLY A 137 -1.98 -1.04 7.65
C GLY A 137 -1.52 -0.06 6.58
N GLY A 138 -0.73 -0.51 5.59
CA GLY A 138 -0.34 0.33 4.46
C GLY A 138 -1.52 0.76 3.57
N TYR A 139 -2.47 -0.13 3.34
CA TYR A 139 -3.71 0.17 2.63
C TYR A 139 -4.53 1.25 3.35
N LEU A 140 -4.78 1.07 4.65
CA LEU A 140 -5.53 2.03 5.47
C LEU A 140 -4.82 3.38 5.58
N ALA A 141 -3.49 3.37 5.74
CA ALA A 141 -2.66 4.57 5.80
C ALA A 141 -2.78 5.45 4.54
N ALA A 142 -3.04 4.85 3.37
CA ALA A 142 -3.33 5.58 2.13
C ALA A 142 -4.80 6.01 2.03
N ALA A 143 -5.76 5.18 2.47
CA ALA A 143 -7.19 5.47 2.37
C ALA A 143 -7.65 6.60 3.31
N ILE A 144 -7.07 6.70 4.52
CA ILE A 144 -7.48 7.68 5.55
C ILE A 144 -7.27 9.14 5.07
N PRO A 145 -6.10 9.56 4.56
CA PRO A 145 -5.92 10.90 4.01
C PRO A 145 -6.87 11.21 2.85
N VAL A 146 -7.21 10.21 2.03
CA VAL A 146 -8.18 10.37 0.92
C VAL A 146 -9.59 10.62 1.46
N ALA A 147 -10.03 9.86 2.46
CA ALA A 147 -11.32 10.07 3.12
C ALA A 147 -11.44 11.44 3.80
N LEU A 148 -10.35 11.89 4.45
CA LEU A 148 -10.26 13.24 5.02
C LEU A 148 -10.31 14.33 3.94
N ALA A 149 -9.57 14.18 2.85
CA ALA A 149 -9.61 15.13 1.74
C ALA A 149 -11.03 15.25 1.15
N LEU A 150 -11.74 14.13 1.00
CA LEU A 150 -13.13 14.12 0.54
C LEU A 150 -14.07 14.85 1.51
N SER A 151 -13.93 14.61 2.82
CA SER A 151 -14.80 15.25 3.82
C SER A 151 -14.61 16.77 3.88
N PHE A 152 -13.41 17.27 3.55
CA PHE A 152 -13.13 18.71 3.48
C PHE A 152 -13.79 19.38 2.28
N VAL A 153 -13.84 18.70 1.13
CA VAL A 153 -14.29 19.29 -0.14
C VAL A 153 -15.78 19.08 -0.40
N ILE A 154 -16.41 18.03 0.13
CA ILE A 154 -17.85 17.80 0.00
C ILE A 154 -18.64 18.91 0.74
N HIS A 155 -19.90 19.15 0.36
CA HIS A 155 -20.76 20.15 1.02
C HIS A 155 -21.93 19.53 1.78
N ASP A 156 -22.37 18.33 1.37
CA ASP A 156 -23.40 17.55 2.05
C ASP A 156 -22.97 17.18 3.48
N ARG A 157 -23.77 17.58 4.49
CA ARG A 157 -23.44 17.37 5.91
C ARG A 157 -23.53 15.91 6.33
N ALA A 158 -24.49 15.16 5.79
CA ALA A 158 -24.67 13.75 6.13
C ALA A 158 -23.50 12.93 5.58
N LEU A 159 -23.10 13.18 4.33
CA LEU A 159 -21.96 12.53 3.70
C LEU A 159 -20.64 12.90 4.39
N LYS A 160 -20.47 14.14 4.86
CA LYS A 160 -19.32 14.51 5.71
C LYS A 160 -19.25 13.67 6.98
N GLY A 161 -20.37 13.57 7.70
CA GLY A 161 -20.47 12.75 8.91
C GLY A 161 -20.13 11.29 8.62
N ALA A 162 -20.67 10.72 7.54
CA ALA A 162 -20.39 9.35 7.11
C ALA A 162 -18.90 9.15 6.77
N LEU A 163 -18.25 10.11 6.11
CA LEU A 163 -16.82 10.04 5.81
C LEU A 163 -15.96 10.14 7.07
N LEU A 164 -16.31 10.98 8.04
CA LEU A 164 -15.61 11.05 9.32
C LEU A 164 -15.80 9.78 10.16
N LEU A 165 -16.99 9.18 10.13
CA LEU A 165 -17.24 7.88 10.73
C LEU A 165 -16.42 6.79 10.06
N ALA A 166 -16.31 6.81 8.73
CA ALA A 166 -15.42 5.92 7.98
C ALA A 166 -13.97 6.13 8.43
N VAL A 167 -13.47 7.37 8.48
CA VAL A 167 -12.12 7.69 8.99
C VAL A 167 -11.89 7.10 10.38
N PHE A 168 -12.85 7.26 11.30
CA PHE A 168 -12.75 6.69 12.64
C PHE A 168 -12.61 5.16 12.60
N GLY A 169 -13.44 4.46 11.81
CA GLY A 169 -13.36 3.00 11.65
C GLY A 169 -12.05 2.54 10.98
N LEU A 170 -11.62 3.23 9.92
CA LEU A 170 -10.35 2.95 9.24
C LEU A 170 -9.16 3.14 10.20
N MET A 171 -9.18 4.20 11.00
CA MET A 171 -8.15 4.47 12.01
C MET A 171 -8.15 3.45 13.14
N PHE A 172 -9.32 3.04 13.62
CA PHE A 172 -9.43 1.96 14.59
C PHE A 172 -8.81 0.66 14.07
N CYS A 173 -9.15 0.29 12.82
CA CYS A 173 -8.58 -0.89 12.19
C CYS A 173 -7.06 -0.75 11.99
N LEU A 174 -6.57 0.45 11.61
CA LEU A 174 -5.14 0.72 11.43
C LEU A 174 -4.39 0.50 12.75
N VAL A 175 -4.90 1.03 13.86
CA VAL A 175 -4.31 0.84 15.19
C VAL A 175 -4.31 -0.65 15.57
N ALA A 176 -5.43 -1.36 15.33
CA ALA A 176 -5.56 -2.79 15.59
C ALA A 176 -4.62 -3.67 14.74
N THR A 177 -4.01 -3.15 13.67
CA THR A 177 -2.95 -3.87 12.95
C THR A 177 -1.64 -3.93 13.74
N TYR A 178 -1.41 -3.02 14.69
CA TYR A 178 -0.14 -2.81 15.39
C TYR A 178 1.07 -2.64 14.45
N SER A 179 0.84 -2.18 13.20
CA SER A 179 1.91 -1.95 12.24
C SER A 179 2.58 -0.60 12.46
N ARG A 180 3.80 -0.61 12.99
CA ARG A 180 4.63 0.61 13.13
C ARG A 180 4.86 1.32 11.79
N GLY A 181 5.01 0.57 10.70
CA GLY A 181 5.17 1.13 9.36
C GLY A 181 3.92 1.85 8.86
N ALA A 182 2.72 1.41 9.27
CA ALA A 182 1.46 2.06 8.91
C ALA A 182 1.36 3.47 9.52
N TRP A 183 1.85 3.68 10.74
CA TRP A 183 1.91 5.01 11.36
C TRP A 183 2.79 5.98 10.59
N ILE A 184 3.95 5.53 10.13
CA ILE A 184 4.85 6.34 9.29
C ILE A 184 4.18 6.66 7.95
N GLY A 185 3.55 5.67 7.32
CA GLY A 185 2.79 5.87 6.08
C GLY A 185 1.63 6.87 6.25
N LEU A 186 0.89 6.76 7.34
CA LEU A 186 -0.20 7.68 7.67
C LEU A 186 0.33 9.09 7.89
N ALA A 187 1.41 9.25 8.67
CA ALA A 187 2.05 10.54 8.88
C ALA A 187 2.48 11.19 7.56
N ALA A 188 3.11 10.42 6.66
CA ALA A 188 3.48 10.91 5.34
C ALA A 188 2.25 11.34 4.51
N GLY A 189 1.18 10.54 4.52
CA GLY A 189 -0.07 10.88 3.82
C GLY A 189 -0.76 12.13 4.38
N LEU A 190 -0.79 12.29 5.70
CA LEU A 190 -1.32 13.48 6.37
C LEU A 190 -0.46 14.72 6.10
N LEU A 191 0.87 14.58 6.01
CA LEU A 191 1.75 15.67 5.62
C LEU A 191 1.50 16.13 4.18
N VAL A 192 1.27 15.19 3.25
CA VAL A 192 0.89 15.53 1.87
C VAL A 192 -0.46 16.25 1.84
N LEU A 193 -1.44 15.79 2.62
CA LEU A 193 -2.73 16.47 2.74
C LEU A 193 -2.58 17.88 3.32
N ALA A 194 -1.79 18.05 4.39
CA ALA A 194 -1.51 19.35 4.99
C ALA A 194 -0.81 20.30 4.01
N ALA A 195 0.19 19.81 3.27
CA ALA A 195 0.87 20.58 2.23
C ALA A 195 -0.08 21.00 1.11
N ALA A 196 -1.03 20.14 0.73
CA ALA A 196 -2.08 20.48 -0.23
C ALA A 196 -3.01 21.57 0.31
N LEU A 197 -3.48 21.46 1.55
CA LEU A 197 -4.32 22.49 2.19
C LEU A 197 -3.60 23.84 2.40
N PHE A 198 -2.28 23.79 2.60
CA PHE A 198 -1.46 25.00 2.67
C PHE A 198 -1.31 25.64 1.28
N ARG A 199 -1.13 24.83 0.24
CA ARG A 199 -1.02 25.31 -1.14
C ARG A 199 -2.35 25.86 -1.69
N TRP A 200 -3.48 25.29 -1.26
CA TRP A 200 -4.83 25.64 -1.70
C TRP A 200 -5.72 25.98 -0.51
N PRO A 201 -5.60 27.19 0.07
CA PRO A 201 -6.34 27.60 1.27
C PRO A 201 -7.86 27.55 1.10
N GLU A 202 -8.37 27.68 -0.13
CA GLU A 202 -9.78 27.55 -0.46
C GLU A 202 -10.38 26.17 -0.16
N LEU A 203 -9.53 25.14 0.00
CA LEU A 203 -9.93 23.78 0.36
C LEU A 203 -9.92 23.53 1.87
N GLN A 204 -9.53 24.53 2.68
CA GLN A 204 -9.43 24.36 4.13
C GLN A 204 -10.82 24.17 4.75
N PRO A 205 -11.01 23.14 5.59
CA PRO A 205 -12.25 22.96 6.30
C PRO A 205 -12.41 24.03 7.38
N ARG A 206 -13.66 24.28 7.80
CA ARG A 206 -13.93 25.14 8.96
C ARG A 206 -13.21 24.59 10.21
N PRO A 207 -12.72 25.44 11.13
CA PRO A 207 -11.97 25.00 12.32
C PRO A 207 -12.67 23.90 13.12
N ALA A 208 -13.99 23.99 13.33
CA ALA A 208 -14.75 22.96 14.03
C ALA A 208 -14.64 21.59 13.35
N HIS A 209 -14.73 21.53 12.02
CA HIS A 209 -14.62 20.28 11.26
C HIS A 209 -13.19 19.73 11.29
N LEU A 210 -12.18 20.60 11.30
CA LEU A 210 -10.78 20.21 11.47
C LEU A 210 -10.56 19.53 12.82
N TRP A 211 -11.08 20.12 13.91
CA TRP A 211 -11.01 19.53 15.25
C TRP A 211 -11.74 18.19 15.34
N THR A 212 -12.94 18.07 14.75
CA THR A 212 -13.64 16.77 14.67
C THR A 212 -12.81 15.74 13.90
N SER A 213 -12.18 16.14 12.80
CA SER A 213 -11.33 15.23 12.00
C SER A 213 -10.10 14.77 12.77
N LEU A 214 -9.46 15.67 13.51
CA LEU A 214 -8.35 15.33 14.41
C LEU A 214 -8.81 14.35 15.49
N ALA A 215 -9.99 14.57 16.08
CA ALA A 215 -10.57 13.66 17.05
C ALA A 215 -10.85 12.27 16.43
N CYS A 216 -11.39 12.19 15.22
CA CYS A 216 -11.61 10.92 14.51
C CYS A 216 -10.30 10.15 14.25
N VAL A 217 -9.18 10.86 14.10
CA VAL A 217 -7.85 10.23 13.93
C VAL A 217 -7.23 9.84 15.27
N ALA A 218 -7.29 10.71 16.29
CA ALA A 218 -6.61 10.49 17.56
C ALA A 218 -7.38 9.53 18.50
N LEU A 219 -8.71 9.61 18.53
CA LEU A 219 -9.53 8.88 19.50
C LEU A 219 -9.39 7.34 19.40
N PRO A 220 -9.37 6.71 18.21
CA PRO A 220 -9.14 5.27 18.11
C PRO A 220 -7.81 4.81 18.71
N ALA A 221 -6.76 5.63 18.58
CA ALA A 221 -5.45 5.33 19.17
C ALA A 221 -5.50 5.36 20.70
N LEU A 222 -6.24 6.33 21.25
CA LEU A 222 -6.47 6.45 22.69
C LEU A 222 -7.31 5.29 23.23
N LEU A 223 -8.37 4.88 22.52
CA LEU A 223 -9.24 3.77 22.92
C LEU A 223 -8.49 2.43 22.98
N LEU A 224 -7.52 2.22 22.08
CA LEU A 224 -6.69 1.02 22.06
C LEU A 224 -5.39 1.17 22.85
N LEU A 225 -5.20 2.27 23.58
CA LEU A 225 -3.99 2.53 24.37
C LEU A 225 -3.69 1.40 25.37
N PRO A 226 -4.65 0.85 26.13
CA PRO A 226 -4.38 -0.29 27.03
C PRO A 226 -3.84 -1.51 26.29
N SER A 227 -4.41 -1.82 25.11
CA SER A 227 -3.97 -2.94 24.27
C SER A 227 -2.59 -2.71 23.65
N ILE A 228 -2.26 -1.45 23.33
CA ILE A 228 -0.92 -1.05 22.88
C ILE A 228 0.10 -1.23 24.02
N ILE A 229 -0.20 -0.72 25.22
CA ILE A 229 0.66 -0.83 26.40
C ILE A 229 0.91 -2.29 26.75
N ALA A 230 -0.14 -3.11 26.85
CA ALA A 230 -0.02 -4.53 27.16
C ALA A 230 0.89 -5.28 26.17
N ARG A 231 0.91 -4.88 24.89
CA ARG A 231 1.80 -5.46 23.87
C ARG A 231 3.24 -4.97 23.95
N ILE A 232 3.48 -3.76 24.46
CA ILE A 232 4.83 -3.24 24.70
C ILE A 232 5.43 -3.90 25.95
N GLU A 233 4.61 -4.08 26.99
CA GLU A 233 5.01 -4.70 28.26
C GLU A 233 5.11 -6.22 28.18
N ALA A 234 4.37 -6.87 27.27
CA ALA A 234 4.54 -8.27 26.98
C ALA A 234 6.00 -8.55 26.60
N LYS A 235 6.71 -9.29 27.46
CA LYS A 235 8.11 -9.68 27.22
C LYS A 235 8.21 -10.26 25.81
N PRO A 236 9.20 -9.83 25.00
CA PRO A 236 9.44 -10.45 23.71
C PRO A 236 9.56 -11.95 23.95
N SER A 237 8.74 -12.74 23.24
CA SER A 237 8.74 -14.19 23.37
C SER A 237 10.18 -14.67 23.37
N SER A 238 10.61 -15.25 24.49
CA SER A 238 12.00 -15.66 24.79
C SER A 238 12.59 -16.66 23.80
N LYS A 239 11.76 -17.19 22.89
CA LYS A 239 12.19 -17.86 21.68
C LYS A 239 12.21 -16.84 20.56
N ALA A 240 13.26 -16.05 20.51
CA ALA A 240 13.61 -15.40 19.27
C ALA A 240 13.97 -16.53 18.29
N GLU A 241 13.00 -16.90 17.46
CA GLU A 241 13.09 -17.92 16.41
C GLU A 241 14.01 -17.48 15.27
N TRP A 242 15.18 -16.92 15.60
CA TRP A 242 16.24 -16.56 14.68
C TRP A 242 16.78 -17.75 13.89
N ARG A 243 16.48 -18.98 14.33
CA ARG A 243 16.91 -20.24 13.70
C ARG A 243 15.90 -20.82 12.72
N LEU A 244 14.72 -20.21 12.57
CA LEU A 244 13.79 -20.64 11.53
C LEU A 244 14.22 -20.06 10.18
N PRO A 245 13.95 -20.75 9.06
CA PRO A 245 14.19 -20.20 7.74
C PRO A 245 13.59 -18.79 7.65
N ILE A 246 14.41 -17.81 7.24
CA ILE A 246 13.98 -16.44 7.06
C ILE A 246 12.84 -16.42 6.05
N ASP A 247 11.63 -16.27 6.55
CA ASP A 247 10.44 -16.07 5.75
C ASP A 247 10.17 -14.55 5.68
N PRO A 248 10.31 -13.91 4.50
CA PRO A 248 10.02 -12.50 4.31
C PRO A 248 8.58 -12.13 4.69
N GLU A 249 7.68 -13.11 4.71
CA GLU A 249 6.27 -12.94 5.05
C GLU A 249 5.96 -13.21 6.52
N ARG A 250 6.91 -13.64 7.35
CA ARG A 250 6.76 -13.84 8.80
C ARG A 250 7.09 -12.56 9.57
N GLU A 251 6.57 -12.43 10.79
CA GLU A 251 6.89 -11.30 11.66
C GLU A 251 8.38 -11.28 12.02
N GLY A 252 9.16 -10.52 11.24
CA GLY A 252 10.54 -10.22 11.57
C GLY A 252 10.64 -9.09 12.58
N SER A 253 11.41 -9.31 13.65
CA SER A 253 11.79 -8.24 14.57
C SER A 253 12.61 -7.16 13.81
N GLY A 254 12.80 -5.98 14.42
CA GLY A 254 13.64 -4.93 13.82
C GLY A 254 15.03 -5.44 13.43
N ALA A 255 15.62 -6.31 14.25
CA ALA A 255 16.91 -6.93 13.98
C ALA A 255 16.88 -7.88 12.76
N MET A 256 15.75 -8.53 12.44
CA MET A 256 15.62 -9.36 11.24
C MET A 256 15.71 -8.51 9.98
N ARG A 257 15.11 -7.30 10.01
CA ARG A 257 15.21 -6.36 8.89
C ARG A 257 16.64 -5.86 8.69
N LEU A 258 17.40 -5.63 9.77
CA LEU A 258 18.81 -5.24 9.66
C LEU A 258 19.65 -6.32 8.97
N VAL A 259 19.44 -7.60 9.33
CA VAL A 259 20.08 -8.73 8.64
C VAL A 259 19.64 -8.79 7.19
N ILE A 260 18.32 -8.70 6.92
CA ILE A 260 17.81 -8.70 5.55
C ILE A 260 18.46 -7.60 4.72
N TRP A 261 18.55 -6.37 5.24
CA TRP A 261 19.15 -5.24 4.54
C TRP A 261 20.63 -5.44 4.27
N LYS A 262 21.39 -5.89 5.28
CA LYS A 262 22.81 -6.19 5.13
C LYS A 262 23.06 -7.20 4.01
N GLU A 263 22.38 -8.34 4.05
CA GLU A 263 22.55 -9.38 3.03
C GLU A 263 22.00 -8.95 1.66
N SER A 264 20.96 -8.11 1.62
CA SER A 264 20.45 -7.54 0.36
C SER A 264 21.47 -6.62 -0.31
N ILE A 265 22.18 -5.80 0.48
CA ILE A 265 23.25 -4.94 -0.02
C ILE A 265 24.39 -5.79 -0.57
N ALA A 266 24.81 -6.83 0.17
CA ALA A 266 25.84 -7.76 -0.29
C ALA A 266 25.44 -8.46 -1.61
N ALA A 267 24.19 -8.96 -1.69
CA ALA A 267 23.66 -9.56 -2.92
C ALA A 267 23.65 -8.57 -4.10
N GLY A 268 23.31 -7.30 -3.86
CA GLY A 268 23.33 -6.24 -4.88
C GLY A 268 24.74 -5.89 -5.37
N LEU A 269 25.70 -5.77 -4.44
CA LEU A 269 27.10 -5.47 -4.76
C LEU A 269 27.79 -6.59 -5.54
N ASN A 270 27.34 -7.84 -5.39
CA ASN A 270 27.84 -8.97 -6.19
C ASN A 270 27.36 -8.96 -7.65
N ARG A 271 26.27 -8.25 -7.97
CA ARG A 271 25.72 -8.14 -9.34
C ARG A 271 25.26 -6.71 -9.65
N PRO A 272 26.18 -5.72 -9.68
CA PRO A 272 25.81 -4.31 -9.70
C PRO A 272 25.18 -3.85 -11.02
N ALA A 273 25.53 -4.47 -12.16
CA ALA A 273 25.08 -4.03 -13.47
C ALA A 273 23.63 -4.43 -13.80
N VAL A 274 23.27 -5.70 -13.56
CA VAL A 274 21.98 -6.28 -13.97
C VAL A 274 21.15 -6.82 -12.79
N GLY A 275 21.75 -6.89 -11.60
CA GLY A 275 21.15 -7.49 -10.42
C GLY A 275 20.91 -9.00 -10.55
N SER A 276 20.05 -9.52 -9.70
CA SER A 276 19.64 -10.93 -9.71
C SER A 276 18.39 -11.19 -10.56
N GLY A 277 17.81 -10.16 -11.15
CA GLY A 277 16.54 -10.20 -11.85
C GLY A 277 15.37 -9.67 -11.01
N ILE A 278 14.48 -8.93 -11.65
CA ILE A 278 13.24 -8.45 -11.01
C ILE A 278 12.46 -9.63 -10.42
N GLY A 279 11.95 -9.49 -9.20
CA GLY A 279 11.17 -10.55 -8.54
C GLY A 279 11.97 -11.76 -8.04
N ALA A 280 13.27 -11.87 -8.33
CA ALA A 280 14.13 -12.97 -7.89
C ALA A 280 14.86 -12.66 -6.56
N PHE A 281 14.28 -11.76 -5.75
CA PHE A 281 14.89 -11.29 -4.50
C PHE A 281 15.13 -12.44 -3.52
N ARG A 282 14.13 -13.31 -3.33
CA ARG A 282 14.21 -14.40 -2.36
C ARG A 282 15.28 -15.41 -2.74
N GLU A 283 15.33 -15.75 -4.03
CA GLU A 283 16.31 -16.67 -4.59
C GLU A 283 17.73 -16.13 -4.51
N ALA A 284 17.89 -14.80 -4.65
CA ALA A 284 19.18 -14.14 -4.46
C ALA A 284 19.55 -14.16 -2.98
N TYR A 285 18.64 -13.72 -2.12
CA TYR A 285 18.82 -13.67 -0.67
C TYR A 285 19.21 -15.04 -0.10
N ASP A 286 18.53 -16.11 -0.51
CA ASP A 286 18.79 -17.47 -0.03
C ASP A 286 20.18 -18.02 -0.41
N ARG A 287 20.82 -17.47 -1.46
CA ARG A 287 22.20 -17.83 -1.84
C ARG A 287 23.26 -17.10 -1.03
N TYR A 288 22.92 -15.97 -0.43
CA TYR A 288 23.85 -15.11 0.31
C TYR A 288 23.62 -15.11 1.82
N LYS A 289 22.48 -15.63 2.30
CA LYS A 289 22.26 -15.83 3.74
C LYS A 289 23.33 -16.79 4.30
N GLY A 290 24.13 -16.28 5.23
CA GLY A 290 25.08 -17.05 6.06
C GLY A 290 24.54 -17.25 7.46
#